data_AF-A0A1X4ID14-F1
#
_entry.id   AF-A0A1X4ID14-F1
#
_cell.length_a   1.000
_cell.length_b   1.000
_cell.length_c   1.000
_cell.angle_alpha   90.00
_cell.angle_beta   90.00
_cell.angle_gamma   90.00
#
_symmetry.space_group_name_H-M   'P 1'
#
loop_
_entity.id
_entity.type
_entity.pdbx_description
1 polymer ?
#
loop_
_entity_poly.entity_id
_entity_poly.type
_entity_poly.pdbx_seq_one_letter_code
_entity_poly.pdbx_strand_id
1 'polypeptide(L)'
;MTMMRRRSAVEFRASAAERERRFHRAAMTAFLWAVVFTAFHFYWFAGGRFGLGDGPEMIPETRTTEDRIWAFAVTSMFVVGIALPLALTRPWGRRIPRWIAVGCLLTGATLLLLRGGAGLLDTTLRETGLADRGLTGLTYEQITGDPHPSLNTKVSGTCIDVYFIVGGLLYGRTVLRHRRLLWRTAEG
;
A
#
# COMPACT_ATOMS: atom_id res chain seq x y z
N MET A 1 -41.28 19.32 -24.36
CA MET A 1 -40.72 18.00 -23.98
C MET A 1 -39.22 17.83 -24.28
N THR A 2 -38.65 18.56 -25.25
CA THR A 2 -37.24 18.46 -25.68
C THR A 2 -36.21 19.07 -24.70
N MET A 3 -36.59 20.09 -23.91
CA MET A 3 -35.69 20.69 -22.89
C MET A 3 -35.38 19.74 -21.72
N MET A 4 -36.35 18.93 -21.29
CA MET A 4 -36.18 18.02 -20.14
C MET A 4 -35.19 16.89 -20.45
N ARG A 5 -35.18 16.38 -21.69
CA ARG A 5 -34.25 15.37 -22.19
C ARG A 5 -32.82 15.89 -22.40
N ARG A 6 -32.65 17.20 -22.58
CA ARG A 6 -31.33 17.83 -22.76
C ARG A 6 -30.63 18.10 -21.42
N ARG A 7 -31.38 18.46 -20.37
CA ARG A 7 -30.85 18.61 -19.00
C ARG A 7 -30.32 17.28 -18.45
N SER A 8 -31.06 16.19 -18.62
CA SER A 8 -30.64 14.87 -18.13
C SER A 8 -29.35 14.38 -18.79
N ALA A 9 -29.15 14.66 -20.08
CA ALA A 9 -27.92 14.30 -20.79
C ALA A 9 -26.68 15.08 -20.30
N VAL A 10 -26.84 16.36 -19.97
CA VAL A 10 -25.75 17.21 -19.45
C VAL A 10 -25.36 16.76 -18.03
N GLU A 11 -26.34 16.54 -17.16
CA GLU A 11 -26.12 16.06 -15.79
C GLU A 11 -25.45 14.67 -15.78
N PHE A 12 -25.88 13.77 -16.67
CA PHE A 12 -25.26 12.46 -16.82
C PHE A 12 -23.77 12.57 -17.21
N ARG A 13 -23.45 13.38 -18.23
CA ARG A 13 -22.06 13.60 -18.69
C ARG A 13 -21.19 14.24 -17.61
N ALA A 14 -21.71 15.25 -16.90
CA ALA A 14 -21.01 15.90 -15.80
C ALA A 14 -20.69 14.89 -14.67
N SER A 15 -21.63 14.01 -14.34
CA SER A 15 -21.43 12.95 -13.34
C SER A 15 -20.37 11.92 -13.77
N ALA A 16 -20.31 11.57 -15.07
CA ALA A 16 -19.35 10.62 -15.61
C ALA A 16 -17.94 11.19 -15.58
N ALA A 17 -17.76 12.44 -16.04
CA ALA A 17 -16.48 13.13 -16.01
C ALA A 17 -15.95 13.28 -14.58
N GLU A 18 -16.83 13.54 -13.61
CA GLU A 18 -16.44 13.62 -12.19
C GLU A 18 -15.96 12.27 -11.62
N ARG A 19 -16.60 11.15 -12.02
CA ARG A 19 -16.15 9.82 -11.61
C ARG A 19 -14.79 9.48 -12.20
N GLU A 20 -14.57 9.78 -13.48
CA GLU A 20 -13.29 9.58 -14.15
C GLU A 20 -12.17 10.39 -13.48
N ARG A 21 -12.41 11.68 -13.19
CA ARG A 21 -11.46 12.51 -12.43
C ARG A 21 -11.14 11.93 -11.06
N ARG A 22 -12.15 11.44 -10.31
CA ARG A 22 -11.94 10.83 -9.00
C ARG A 22 -11.13 9.53 -9.07
N PHE A 23 -11.37 8.72 -10.08
CA PHE A 23 -10.59 7.51 -10.34
C PHE A 23 -9.14 7.86 -10.68
N HIS A 24 -8.93 8.79 -11.62
CA HIS A 24 -7.61 9.25 -12.01
C HIS A 24 -6.82 9.80 -10.81
N ARG A 25 -7.45 10.63 -9.97
CA ARG A 25 -6.84 11.12 -8.72
C ARG A 25 -6.45 9.97 -7.80
N ALA A 26 -7.35 9.01 -7.55
CA ALA A 26 -7.05 7.88 -6.68
C ALA A 26 -5.87 7.05 -7.20
N ALA A 27 -5.85 6.73 -8.49
CA ALA A 27 -4.76 5.99 -9.11
C ALA A 27 -3.44 6.77 -9.07
N MET A 28 -3.47 8.09 -9.24
CA MET A 28 -2.26 8.91 -9.17
C MET A 28 -1.75 9.11 -7.75
N THR A 29 -2.63 9.24 -6.76
CA THR A 29 -2.22 9.24 -5.35
C THR A 29 -1.58 7.89 -4.98
N ALA A 30 -2.16 6.77 -5.42
CA ALA A 30 -1.59 5.44 -5.21
C ALA A 30 -0.21 5.29 -5.89
N PHE A 31 -0.07 5.77 -7.14
CA PHE A 31 1.22 5.79 -7.84
C PHE A 31 2.28 6.60 -7.09
N LEU A 32 1.97 7.86 -6.73
CA LEU A 32 2.90 8.73 -6.03
C LEU A 32 3.30 8.14 -4.68
N TRP A 33 2.34 7.58 -3.96
CA TRP A 33 2.61 6.86 -2.72
C TRP A 33 3.53 5.66 -2.96
N ALA A 34 3.28 4.84 -3.98
CA ALA A 34 4.13 3.71 -4.31
C ALA A 34 5.57 4.14 -4.63
N VAL A 35 5.76 5.26 -5.32
CA VAL A 35 7.10 5.83 -5.59
C VAL A 35 7.81 6.23 -4.29
N VAL A 36 7.14 6.99 -3.42
CA VAL A 36 7.68 7.36 -2.10
C VAL A 36 7.97 6.11 -1.28
N PHE A 37 7.05 5.14 -1.33
CA PHE A 37 7.15 3.90 -0.58
C PHE A 37 8.42 3.13 -0.97
N THR A 38 8.58 2.91 -2.27
CA THR A 38 9.76 2.25 -2.83
C THR A 38 11.05 3.03 -2.58
N ALA A 39 11.03 4.36 -2.65
CA ALA A 39 12.21 5.18 -2.37
C ALA A 39 12.74 4.99 -0.94
N PHE A 40 11.86 4.92 0.07
CA PHE A 40 12.27 4.61 1.45
C PHE A 40 12.91 3.23 1.56
N HIS A 41 12.37 2.21 0.89
CA HIS A 41 12.94 0.87 0.92
C HIS A 41 14.31 0.81 0.26
N PHE A 42 14.50 1.50 -0.88
CA PHE A 42 15.83 1.61 -1.49
C PHE A 42 16.81 2.34 -0.59
N TYR A 43 16.38 3.41 0.09
CA TYR A 43 17.21 4.11 1.07
C TYR A 43 17.62 3.20 2.23
N TRP A 44 16.70 2.42 2.79
CA TRP A 44 17.01 1.45 3.85
C TRP A 44 17.92 0.32 3.36
N PHE A 45 17.71 -0.18 2.14
CA PHE A 45 18.57 -1.18 1.52
C PHE A 45 20.00 -0.66 1.28
N ALA A 46 20.15 0.64 1.01
CA ALA A 46 21.44 1.31 0.89
C ALA A 46 22.12 1.60 2.25
N GLY A 47 21.55 1.14 3.37
CA GLY A 47 22.08 1.33 4.72
C GLY A 47 21.55 2.57 5.45
N GLY A 48 20.60 3.29 4.84
CA GLY A 48 19.93 4.41 5.48
C GLY A 48 19.10 3.97 6.70
N ARG A 49 19.11 4.75 7.78
CA ARG A 49 18.44 4.40 9.05
C ARG A 49 17.27 5.30 9.46
N PHE A 50 16.99 6.31 8.65
CA PHE A 50 15.90 7.25 8.94
C PHE A 50 14.56 6.50 9.08
N GLY A 51 13.86 6.75 10.18
CA GLY A 51 12.55 6.15 10.47
C GLY A 51 12.56 4.68 10.88
N LEU A 52 13.74 4.06 11.05
CA LEU A 52 13.88 2.67 11.55
C LEU A 52 14.18 2.60 13.05
N GLY A 53 14.44 3.73 13.72
CA GLY A 53 14.90 3.71 15.11
C GLY A 53 16.39 3.40 15.29
N ASP A 54 16.78 3.16 16.53
CA ASP A 54 18.16 2.96 17.00
C ASP A 54 18.50 1.51 17.38
N GLY A 55 17.55 0.57 17.23
CA GLY A 55 17.81 -0.85 17.45
C GLY A 55 18.92 -1.43 16.54
N PRO A 56 19.75 -2.38 17.03
CA PRO A 56 20.87 -2.92 16.27
C PRO A 56 20.45 -3.72 15.02
N GLU A 57 19.32 -4.43 15.06
CA GLU A 57 18.92 -5.38 13.99
C GLU A 57 17.81 -4.87 13.05
N MET A 58 17.70 -3.54 12.88
CA MET A 58 16.58 -2.94 12.14
C MET A 58 16.65 -3.05 10.60
N ILE A 59 17.81 -3.39 10.04
CA ILE A 59 18.00 -3.58 8.58
C ILE A 59 18.31 -5.05 8.33
N PRO A 60 17.47 -5.77 7.56
CA PRO A 60 17.75 -7.16 7.20
C PRO A 60 19.04 -7.27 6.40
N GLU A 61 19.92 -8.19 6.80
CA GLU A 61 21.12 -8.49 6.05
C GLU A 61 20.81 -9.47 4.90
N THR A 62 21.30 -9.19 3.69
CA THR A 62 21.17 -10.13 2.57
C THR A 62 22.46 -10.94 2.40
N ARG A 63 22.59 -12.04 3.14
CA ARG A 63 23.80 -12.88 3.11
C ARG A 63 23.57 -14.20 2.40
N THR A 64 22.37 -14.75 2.47
CA THR A 64 22.02 -16.07 1.94
C THR A 64 21.34 -16.01 0.58
N THR A 65 21.25 -17.15 -0.11
CA THR A 65 20.48 -17.28 -1.36
C THR A 65 18.99 -17.05 -1.12
N GLU A 66 18.48 -17.47 0.03
CA GLU A 66 17.09 -17.25 0.44
C GLU A 66 16.78 -15.75 0.57
N ASP A 67 17.66 -14.99 1.22
CA ASP A 67 17.51 -13.53 1.36
C ASP A 67 17.46 -12.83 0.00
N ARG A 68 18.25 -13.32 -0.98
CA ARG A 68 18.28 -12.76 -2.34
C ARG A 68 17.00 -13.05 -3.11
N ILE A 69 16.45 -14.26 -2.98
CA ILE A 69 15.15 -14.63 -3.58
C ILE A 69 14.06 -13.75 -2.97
N TRP A 70 14.08 -13.59 -1.66
CA TRP A 70 13.13 -12.71 -0.95
C TRP A 70 13.24 -11.26 -1.41
N ALA A 71 14.46 -10.72 -1.48
CA ALA A 71 14.72 -9.37 -1.96
C ALA A 71 14.24 -9.17 -3.41
N PHE A 72 14.45 -10.15 -4.28
CA PHE A 72 13.96 -10.11 -5.66
C PHE A 72 12.42 -10.11 -5.71
N ALA A 73 11.76 -10.93 -4.89
CA ALA A 73 10.30 -10.96 -4.81
C ALA A 73 9.74 -9.61 -4.35
N VAL A 74 10.28 -9.05 -3.26
CA VAL A 74 9.88 -7.74 -2.73
C VAL A 74 10.12 -6.62 -3.74
N THR A 75 11.28 -6.61 -4.40
CA THR A 75 11.59 -5.61 -5.44
C THR A 75 10.64 -5.71 -6.62
N SER A 76 10.30 -6.93 -7.04
CA SER A 76 9.30 -7.16 -8.10
C SER A 76 7.93 -6.63 -7.71
N MET A 77 7.52 -6.80 -6.45
CA MET A 77 6.28 -6.23 -5.92
C MET A 77 6.27 -4.70 -5.97
N PHE A 78 7.41 -4.03 -5.73
CA PHE A 78 7.51 -2.57 -5.85
C PHE A 78 7.31 -2.11 -7.30
N VAL A 79 7.98 -2.78 -8.25
CA VAL A 79 7.82 -2.46 -9.68
C VAL A 79 6.36 -2.58 -10.10
N VAL A 80 5.71 -3.68 -9.71
CA VAL A 80 4.28 -3.90 -10.01
C VAL A 80 3.40 -2.86 -9.31
N GLY A 81 3.67 -2.56 -8.04
CA GLY A 81 2.95 -1.58 -7.23
C GLY A 81 3.01 -0.17 -7.81
N ILE A 82 4.14 0.24 -8.38
CA ILE A 82 4.29 1.52 -9.08
C ILE A 82 3.63 1.46 -10.46
N ALA A 83 3.91 0.42 -11.24
CA ALA A 83 3.51 0.34 -12.64
C ALA A 83 1.98 0.25 -12.80
N LEU A 84 1.28 -0.49 -11.93
CA LEU A 84 -0.15 -0.76 -12.09
C LEU A 84 -1.04 0.49 -11.94
N PRO A 85 -0.96 1.30 -10.86
CA PRO A 85 -1.75 2.52 -10.77
C PRO A 85 -1.46 3.50 -11.91
N LEU A 86 -0.21 3.57 -12.39
CA LEU A 86 0.15 4.36 -13.56
C LEU A 86 -0.49 3.79 -14.84
N ALA A 87 -0.39 2.48 -15.06
CA ALA A 87 -0.95 1.78 -16.21
C ALA A 87 -2.45 2.09 -16.37
N LEU A 88 -3.18 2.06 -15.27
CA LEU A 88 -4.61 2.33 -15.21
C LEU A 88 -5.01 3.75 -15.68
N THR A 89 -4.07 4.68 -15.73
CA THR A 89 -4.29 6.06 -16.20
C THR A 89 -3.71 6.35 -17.58
N ARG A 90 -3.04 5.38 -18.20
CA ARG A 90 -2.31 5.57 -19.46
C ARG A 90 -2.85 4.67 -20.58
N PRO A 91 -2.72 5.08 -21.85
CA PRO A 91 -3.24 4.30 -22.98
C PRO A 91 -2.67 2.88 -23.07
N TRP A 92 -1.39 2.70 -22.71
CA TRP A 92 -0.71 1.39 -22.77
C TRP A 92 -1.26 0.39 -21.75
N GLY A 93 -1.82 0.85 -20.63
CA GLY A 93 -2.40 -0.03 -19.62
C GLY A 93 -3.69 -0.70 -20.07
N ARG A 94 -4.31 -0.26 -21.17
CA ARG A 94 -5.45 -0.94 -21.79
C ARG A 94 -5.13 -2.36 -22.28
N ARG A 95 -3.83 -2.70 -22.43
CA ARG A 95 -3.38 -4.05 -22.78
C ARG A 95 -3.41 -5.03 -21.60
N ILE A 96 -3.44 -4.53 -20.37
CA ILE A 96 -3.45 -5.36 -19.17
C ILE A 96 -4.89 -5.86 -18.94
N PRO A 97 -5.13 -7.18 -18.86
CA PRO A 97 -6.44 -7.70 -18.53
C PRO A 97 -6.93 -7.13 -17.20
N ARG A 98 -8.17 -6.61 -17.20
CA ARG A 98 -8.73 -5.86 -16.05
C ARG A 98 -8.73 -6.68 -14.77
N TRP A 99 -9.02 -7.97 -14.86
CA TRP A 99 -9.05 -8.87 -13.71
C TRP A 99 -7.66 -9.05 -13.09
N ILE A 100 -6.59 -9.02 -13.89
CA ILE A 100 -5.20 -9.05 -13.41
C ILE A 100 -4.89 -7.75 -12.66
N ALA A 101 -5.16 -6.59 -13.26
CA ALA A 101 -4.88 -5.30 -12.62
C ALA A 101 -5.63 -5.14 -11.29
N VAL A 102 -6.92 -5.52 -11.26
CA VAL A 102 -7.72 -5.50 -10.03
C VAL A 102 -7.23 -6.54 -9.02
N GLY A 103 -6.89 -7.75 -9.46
CA GLY A 103 -6.35 -8.81 -8.63
C GLY A 103 -5.06 -8.36 -7.93
N CYS A 104 -4.09 -7.86 -8.69
CA CYS A 104 -2.82 -7.37 -8.14
C CYS A 104 -3.00 -6.19 -7.17
N LEU A 105 -3.87 -5.22 -7.49
CA LEU A 105 -4.14 -4.11 -6.58
C LEU A 105 -4.83 -4.57 -5.30
N LEU A 106 -5.73 -5.56 -5.37
CA LEU A 106 -6.35 -6.14 -4.19
C LEU A 106 -5.34 -6.93 -3.35
N THR A 107 -4.51 -7.76 -3.99
CA THR A 107 -3.43 -8.48 -3.30
C THR A 107 -2.50 -7.51 -2.59
N GLY A 108 -2.04 -6.45 -3.29
CA GLY A 108 -1.22 -5.40 -2.68
C GLY A 108 -1.95 -4.69 -1.54
N ALA A 109 -3.22 -4.31 -1.71
CA ALA A 109 -4.01 -3.69 -0.66
C ALA A 109 -4.09 -4.57 0.60
N THR A 110 -4.41 -5.84 0.41
CA THR A 110 -4.54 -6.83 1.49
C THR A 110 -3.21 -7.05 2.20
N LEU A 111 -2.12 -7.30 1.46
CA LEU A 111 -0.80 -7.54 2.07
C LEU A 111 -0.33 -6.34 2.91
N LEU A 112 -0.48 -5.13 2.39
CA LEU A 112 -0.08 -3.90 3.09
C LEU A 112 -0.94 -3.67 4.34
N LEU A 113 -2.26 -3.87 4.25
CA LEU A 113 -3.16 -3.73 5.40
C LEU A 113 -2.90 -4.80 6.46
N LEU A 114 -2.67 -6.05 6.06
CA LEU A 114 -2.37 -7.13 7.00
C LEU A 114 -1.02 -6.89 7.68
N ARG A 115 0.02 -6.52 6.92
CA ARG A 115 1.34 -6.26 7.49
C ARG A 115 1.35 -5.10 8.46
N GLY A 116 0.81 -3.94 8.06
CA GLY A 116 0.77 -2.77 8.95
C GLY A 116 -0.22 -2.94 10.09
N GLY A 117 -1.40 -3.51 9.82
CA GLY A 117 -2.41 -3.77 10.85
C GLY A 117 -1.95 -4.77 11.91
N ALA A 118 -1.30 -5.86 11.49
CA ALA A 118 -0.71 -6.83 12.42
C ALA A 118 0.41 -6.20 13.25
N GLY A 119 1.27 -5.36 12.67
CA GLY A 119 2.34 -4.66 13.40
C GLY A 119 1.79 -3.70 14.46
N LEU A 120 0.79 -2.89 14.12
CA LEU A 120 0.13 -2.01 15.08
C LEU A 120 -0.54 -2.79 16.21
N LEU A 121 -1.22 -3.90 15.87
CA LEU A 121 -1.89 -4.73 16.85
C LEU A 121 -0.87 -5.43 17.77
N ASP A 122 0.21 -6.00 17.22
CA ASP A 122 1.30 -6.63 17.98
C ASP A 122 1.93 -5.64 18.95
N THR A 123 2.26 -4.43 18.48
CA THR A 123 2.81 -3.34 19.31
C THR A 123 1.84 -2.95 20.43
N THR A 124 0.56 -2.77 20.12
CA THR A 124 -0.47 -2.39 21.11
C THR A 124 -0.62 -3.46 22.19
N LEU A 125 -0.64 -4.74 21.81
CA LEU A 125 -0.78 -5.85 22.77
C LEU A 125 0.39 -5.92 23.75
N ARG A 126 1.62 -5.63 23.29
CA ARG A 126 2.82 -5.57 24.14
C ARG A 126 2.78 -4.39 25.10
N GLU A 127 2.50 -3.19 24.59
CA GLU A 127 2.51 -1.96 25.40
C GLU A 127 1.40 -1.93 26.46
N THR A 128 0.28 -2.60 26.19
CA THR A 128 -0.84 -2.72 27.14
C THR A 128 -0.67 -3.85 28.15
N GLY A 129 0.31 -4.73 27.97
CA GLY A 129 0.49 -5.93 28.80
C GLY A 129 -0.59 -6.99 28.60
N LEU A 130 -1.43 -6.88 27.56
CA LEU A 130 -2.43 -7.90 27.22
C LEU A 130 -1.78 -9.18 26.67
N ALA A 131 -0.64 -9.04 25.98
CA ALA A 131 0.22 -10.15 25.57
C ALA A 131 1.69 -9.70 25.49
N ASP A 132 2.50 -10.08 26.47
CA ASP A 132 3.92 -9.67 26.57
C ASP A 132 4.76 -10.05 25.34
N ARG A 133 4.34 -11.11 24.63
CA ARG A 133 4.98 -11.61 23.41
C ARG A 133 4.25 -11.24 22.12
N GLY A 134 3.26 -10.35 22.19
CA GLY A 134 2.47 -9.90 21.05
C GLY A 134 1.71 -11.04 20.34
N LEU A 135 1.35 -10.80 19.07
CA LEU A 135 0.72 -11.78 18.17
C LEU A 135 1.72 -12.83 17.68
N THR A 136 2.97 -12.45 17.52
CA THR A 136 4.01 -13.28 16.89
C THR A 136 4.65 -14.26 17.87
N GLY A 137 4.51 -14.03 19.17
CA GLY A 137 5.22 -14.82 20.20
C GLY A 137 6.68 -14.42 20.39
N LEU A 138 7.20 -13.47 19.60
CA LEU A 138 8.59 -13.01 19.68
C LEU A 138 8.78 -11.99 20.81
N THR A 139 10.00 -11.81 21.31
CA THR A 139 10.35 -10.72 22.23
C THR A 139 10.84 -9.47 21.48
N TYR A 140 10.92 -8.31 22.14
CA TYR A 140 11.55 -7.13 21.53
C TYR A 140 13.01 -7.36 21.15
N GLU A 141 13.74 -8.14 21.96
CA GLU A 141 15.11 -8.54 21.67
C GLU A 141 15.20 -9.31 20.35
N GLN A 142 14.27 -10.23 20.09
CA GLN A 142 14.23 -10.98 18.82
C GLN A 142 13.81 -10.15 17.60
N ILE A 143 13.07 -9.05 17.82
CA ILE A 143 12.54 -8.21 16.73
C ILE A 143 13.50 -7.06 16.40
N THR A 144 14.13 -6.49 17.42
CA THR A 144 14.90 -5.24 17.32
C THR A 144 16.37 -5.41 17.69
N GLY A 145 16.73 -6.54 18.30
CA GLY A 145 18.03 -6.80 18.92
C GLY A 145 18.22 -6.11 20.28
N ASP A 146 17.15 -5.54 20.86
CA ASP A 146 17.18 -4.85 22.16
C ASP A 146 15.99 -5.31 23.04
N PRO A 147 16.21 -5.81 24.27
CA PRO A 147 15.13 -6.16 25.20
C PRO A 147 14.34 -4.94 25.70
N HIS A 148 14.92 -3.74 25.65
CA HIS A 148 14.32 -2.50 26.14
C HIS A 148 14.41 -1.39 25.08
N PRO A 149 13.74 -1.56 23.92
CA PRO A 149 13.88 -0.65 22.80
C PRO A 149 13.47 0.76 23.19
N SER A 150 14.24 1.73 22.70
CA SER A 150 13.98 3.14 22.95
C SER A 150 12.59 3.57 22.47
N LEU A 151 12.08 4.68 23.03
CA LEU A 151 10.85 5.31 22.54
C LEU A 151 10.92 5.62 21.04
N ASN A 152 12.10 6.03 20.55
CA ASN A 152 12.31 6.32 19.13
C ASN A 152 12.12 5.08 18.26
N THR A 153 12.62 3.92 18.68
CA THR A 153 12.43 2.65 17.96
C THR A 153 10.97 2.21 17.94
N LYS A 154 10.27 2.33 19.07
CA LYS A 154 8.84 2.00 19.17
C LYS A 154 7.96 2.90 18.28
N VAL A 155 8.18 4.21 18.34
CA VAL A 155 7.47 5.19 17.51
C VAL A 155 7.79 4.98 16.03
N SER A 156 9.06 4.72 15.70
CA SER A 156 9.49 4.41 14.32
C SER A 156 8.76 3.19 13.76
N GLY A 157 8.69 2.09 14.53
CA GLY A 157 7.93 0.89 14.14
C GLY A 157 6.45 1.19 13.89
N THR A 158 5.82 1.94 14.79
CA THR A 158 4.42 2.38 14.64
C THR A 158 4.22 3.21 13.37
N CYS A 159 5.13 4.15 13.09
CA CYS A 159 5.08 4.97 11.88
C CYS A 159 5.22 4.14 10.61
N ILE A 160 6.11 3.14 10.60
CA ILE A 160 6.27 2.19 9.49
C ILE A 160 4.95 1.43 9.26
N ASP A 161 4.32 0.92 10.31
CA ASP A 161 3.07 0.18 10.20
C ASP A 161 1.92 1.04 9.65
N VAL A 162 1.80 2.29 10.10
CA VAL A 162 0.84 3.26 9.54
C VAL A 162 1.14 3.51 8.06
N TYR A 163 2.41 3.65 7.70
CA TYR A 163 2.84 3.83 6.32
C TYR A 163 2.46 2.64 5.43
N PHE A 164 2.54 1.40 5.92
CA PHE A 164 1.99 0.23 5.22
C PHE A 164 0.46 0.35 5.04
N ILE A 165 -0.27 0.67 6.12
CA ILE A 165 -1.73 0.82 6.08
C ILE A 165 -2.19 1.86 5.07
N VAL A 166 -1.53 3.03 5.03
CA VAL A 166 -1.85 4.10 4.07
C VAL A 166 -1.75 3.59 2.64
N GLY A 167 -0.69 2.86 2.29
CA GLY A 167 -0.55 2.25 0.97
C GLY A 167 -1.67 1.27 0.64
N GLY A 168 -2.03 0.43 1.60
CA GLY A 168 -3.13 -0.52 1.46
C GLY A 168 -4.48 0.16 1.21
N LEU A 169 -4.79 1.23 1.95
CA LEU A 169 -6.00 2.03 1.76
C LEU A 169 -6.04 2.72 0.40
N LEU A 170 -4.91 3.21 -0.11
CA LEU A 170 -4.83 3.87 -1.41
C LEU A 170 -5.06 2.90 -2.58
N TYR A 171 -4.49 1.70 -2.53
CA TYR A 171 -4.78 0.65 -3.51
C TYR A 171 -6.23 0.18 -3.43
N GLY A 172 -6.75 -0.07 -2.23
CA GLY A 172 -8.15 -0.43 -2.01
C GLY A 172 -9.11 0.64 -2.56
N ARG A 173 -8.84 1.92 -2.30
CA ARG A 173 -9.61 3.05 -2.83
C ARG A 173 -9.57 3.09 -4.36
N THR A 174 -8.40 2.83 -4.97
CA THR A 174 -8.26 2.78 -6.43
C THR A 174 -9.15 1.69 -7.03
N VAL A 175 -9.15 0.48 -6.45
CA VAL A 175 -10.02 -0.62 -6.87
C VAL A 175 -11.51 -0.27 -6.74
N LEU A 176 -11.92 0.29 -5.60
CA LEU A 176 -13.31 0.69 -5.36
C LEU A 176 -13.80 1.73 -6.38
N ARG A 177 -12.94 2.69 -6.76
CA ARG A 177 -13.28 3.71 -7.77
C ARG A 177 -13.29 3.12 -9.18
N HIS A 178 -12.38 2.21 -9.49
CA HIS A 178 -12.34 1.50 -10.77
C HIS A 178 -13.61 0.66 -10.99
N ARG A 179 -14.03 -0.13 -9.99
CA ARG A 179 -15.27 -0.93 -10.08
C ARG A 179 -16.52 -0.07 -10.30
N ARG A 180 -16.63 1.06 -9.60
CA ARG A 180 -17.74 2.02 -9.76
C ARG A 180 -17.78 2.67 -11.14
N LEU A 181 -16.63 2.84 -11.79
CA LEU A 181 -16.57 3.36 -13.16
C LEU A 181 -17.13 2.34 -14.16
N LEU A 182 -16.85 1.04 -13.96
CA LEU A 182 -17.21 -0.04 -14.88
C LEU A 182 -18.68 -0.50 -14.76
N TRP A 183 -19.23 -0.55 -13.56
CA TRP A 183 -20.59 -1.08 -13.35
C TRP A 183 -21.66 -0.32 -14.17
N ARG A 184 -21.51 1.01 -14.31
CA ARG A 184 -22.47 1.84 -15.05
C ARG A 184 -22.24 1.91 -16.56
N THR A 185 -21.07 1.51 -17.04
CA THR A 185 -20.88 1.34 -18.50
C THR A 185 -21.55 0.07 -19.03
N ALA A 186 -21.94 -0.84 -18.15
CA ALA A 186 -22.68 -2.05 -18.52
C ALA A 186 -24.21 -1.88 -18.43
N GLU A 187 -24.70 -0.80 -17.80
CA GLU A 187 -26.14 -0.53 -17.57
C GLU A 187 -26.72 0.55 -18.50
N GLY A 188 -25.94 1.15 -19.40
CA GLY A 188 -26.37 2.22 -20.30
C GLY A 188 -25.90 1.99 -21.73
#